data_AF-A0A1G3QZB5-F1
#
_entry.id   AF-A0A1G3QZB5-F1
#
_cell.length_a   1.000
_cell.length_b   1.000
_cell.length_c   1.000
_cell.angle_alpha   90.00
_cell.angle_beta   90.00
_cell.angle_gamma   90.00
#
_symmetry.space_group_name_H-M   'P 1'
#
loop_
_entity.id
_entity.type
_entity.pdbx_description
1 polymer ?
#
loop_
_entity_poly.entity_id
_entity_poly.type
_entity_poly.pdbx_seq_one_letter_code
_entity_poly.pdbx_strand_id
1 'polypeptide(L)'
;MIATVAPGDPSAALSFRGTTAANLPAGETVSVPVIMGLNETKLIAPDYNNERIVILNSITGPYTSRDGDGLGLSSTMSPYDLDFDSRGRIYIADSNYRIIRVDSLNGGNLTYFSLGGEYTPIAVAVDRNNNIVYASSYSQLWKGPLNGSLSSLDPDSLYSIYGMDVGSDGMLYIAGARSTDSTEGIYKYDPTEQRVVGQYTSGGDVGTIYDVQVKFPFIFALNPSPPSENQNYRILQLQIGQNNTIDLVGHGLDTGIGTLNNAGHFTAIINSGLLIMESYPNQLIFIQDVNGTGWQVNTGSGEFDFYDYAEGG
;
A
#
# COMPACT_ATOMS: atom_id res chain seq x y z
N MET A 1 16.48 6.66 17.41
CA MET A 1 16.85 7.93 16.76
C MET A 1 15.86 8.20 15.64
N ILE A 2 15.37 9.42 15.49
CA ILE A 2 14.61 9.88 14.31
C ILE A 2 15.48 10.91 13.60
N ALA A 3 15.64 10.76 12.29
CA ALA A 3 16.34 11.71 11.43
C ALA A 3 15.34 12.24 10.40
N THR A 4 15.13 13.55 10.38
CA THR A 4 14.30 14.22 9.37
C THR A 4 15.12 14.46 8.11
N VAL A 5 14.49 14.27 6.97
CA VAL A 5 15.09 14.59 5.68
C VAL A 5 15.20 16.11 5.51
N ALA A 6 16.26 16.58 4.84
CA ALA A 6 16.48 18.00 4.65
C ALA A 6 15.39 18.63 3.74
N PRO A 7 15.02 19.90 3.95
CA PRO A 7 14.11 20.59 3.04
C PRO A 7 14.63 20.58 1.60
N GLY A 8 13.74 20.29 0.64
CA GLY A 8 14.08 20.24 -0.79
C GLY A 8 14.67 18.90 -1.26
N ASP A 9 14.82 17.91 -0.36
CA ASP A 9 15.22 16.56 -0.77
C ASP A 9 14.17 15.95 -1.72
N PRO A 10 14.61 15.40 -2.86
CA PRO A 10 13.71 14.90 -3.88
C PRO A 10 13.22 13.47 -3.64
N SER A 11 13.62 12.81 -2.55
CA SER A 11 13.06 11.49 -2.21
C SER A 11 11.62 11.59 -1.73
N ALA A 12 10.95 10.44 -1.66
CA ALA A 12 9.65 10.34 -1.02
C ALA A 12 9.74 10.47 0.51
N ALA A 13 10.92 10.30 1.12
CA ALA A 13 11.07 10.23 2.57
C ALA A 13 10.91 11.61 3.24
N LEU A 14 10.16 11.64 4.35
CA LEU A 14 10.14 12.75 5.31
C LEU A 14 11.05 12.47 6.50
N SER A 15 11.11 11.22 6.95
CA SER A 15 11.96 10.83 8.06
C SER A 15 12.40 9.38 7.99
N PHE A 16 13.52 9.10 8.65
CA PHE A 16 14.03 7.78 8.93
C PHE A 16 14.08 7.54 10.43
N ARG A 17 13.90 6.29 10.86
CA ARG A 17 13.96 5.89 12.27
C ARG A 17 14.77 4.62 12.41
N GLY A 18 15.57 4.57 13.48
CA GLY A 18 16.36 3.41 13.84
C GLY A 18 16.38 3.21 15.34
N THR A 19 16.28 1.96 15.77
CA THR A 19 16.40 1.54 17.16
C THR A 19 17.39 0.39 17.24
N THR A 20 18.31 0.46 18.20
CA THR A 20 19.28 -0.59 18.50
C THR A 20 19.36 -0.72 20.01
N ALA A 21 19.48 -1.95 20.50
CA ALA A 21 19.78 -2.25 21.89
C ALA A 21 21.15 -2.94 21.95
N ALA A 22 21.96 -2.60 22.95
CA ALA A 22 23.26 -3.21 23.18
C ALA A 22 23.49 -3.41 24.68
N ASN A 23 24.17 -4.50 25.02
CA ASN A 23 24.66 -4.73 26.38
C ASN A 23 25.94 -3.92 26.59
N LEU A 24 26.04 -3.21 27.71
CA LEU A 24 27.19 -2.37 28.06
C LEU A 24 27.85 -2.87 29.34
N PRO A 25 28.87 -3.75 29.26
CA PRO A 25 29.64 -4.15 30.43
C PRO A 25 30.37 -2.95 31.05
N ALA A 26 30.50 -2.95 32.37
CA ALA A 26 31.13 -1.86 33.09
C ALA A 26 32.60 -1.69 32.67
N GLY A 27 32.97 -0.48 32.24
CA GLY A 27 34.33 -0.13 31.81
C GLY A 27 34.64 -0.40 30.35
N GLU A 28 33.74 -1.04 29.60
CA GLU A 28 33.93 -1.36 28.19
C GLU A 28 33.35 -0.30 27.26
N THR A 29 34.01 -0.09 26.12
CA THR A 29 33.46 0.72 25.02
C THR A 29 32.80 -0.22 24.01
N VAL A 30 31.52 0.00 23.74
CA VAL A 30 30.76 -0.78 22.74
C VAL A 30 30.31 0.14 21.61
N SER A 31 30.63 -0.24 20.37
CA SER A 31 30.07 0.41 19.18
C SER A 31 28.64 -0.08 18.95
N VAL A 32 27.70 0.85 18.91
CA VAL A 32 26.26 0.59 18.85
C VAL A 32 25.71 1.11 17.52
N PRO A 33 25.79 0.33 16.42
CA PRO A 33 25.30 0.78 15.12
C PRO A 33 23.78 0.89 15.14
N VAL A 34 23.26 2.01 14.64
CA VAL A 34 21.82 2.22 14.44
C VAL A 34 21.54 2.12 12.94
N ILE A 35 20.81 1.07 12.55
CA ILE A 35 20.32 0.95 11.18
C ILE A 35 19.05 1.78 11.06
N MET A 36 19.07 2.76 10.15
CA MET A 36 17.94 3.64 9.89
C MET A 36 17.08 3.04 8.77
N GLY A 37 15.77 2.93 9.00
CA GLY A 37 14.78 2.56 7.99
C GLY A 37 13.81 3.71 7.73
N LEU A 38 13.15 3.67 6.58
CA LEU A 38 12.08 4.63 6.23
C LEU A 38 11.01 4.64 7.32
N ASN A 39 10.73 5.83 7.84
CA ASN A 39 9.78 6.01 8.94
C ASN A 39 8.51 6.72 8.47
N GLU A 40 8.63 7.76 7.65
CA GLU A 40 7.50 8.45 7.03
C GLU A 40 7.86 8.90 5.63
N THR A 41 6.86 8.93 4.76
CA THR A 41 6.94 9.51 3.43
C THR A 41 6.14 10.80 3.35
N LYS A 42 6.38 11.58 2.29
CA LYS A 42 5.40 12.54 1.78
C LYS A 42 4.11 11.79 1.46
N LEU A 43 3.00 12.50 1.42
CA LEU A 43 1.72 11.93 0.99
C LEU A 43 1.77 11.83 -0.54
N ILE A 44 1.96 10.63 -1.05
CA ILE A 44 2.08 10.38 -2.48
C ILE A 44 0.98 9.42 -2.86
N ALA A 45 0.21 9.76 -3.90
CA ALA A 45 -0.89 8.92 -4.37
C ALA A 45 -0.84 8.78 -5.91
N PRO A 46 -1.13 7.59 -6.45
CA PRO A 46 -1.34 7.39 -7.88
C PRO A 46 -2.61 8.13 -8.34
N ASP A 47 -2.48 8.99 -9.34
CA ASP A 47 -3.58 9.76 -9.93
C ASP A 47 -3.82 9.22 -11.35
N TYR A 48 -4.37 8.01 -11.39
CA TYR A 48 -4.37 7.09 -12.53
C TYR A 48 -4.84 7.73 -13.83
N ASN A 49 -6.03 8.34 -13.85
CA ASN A 49 -6.62 8.89 -15.08
C ASN A 49 -5.91 10.17 -15.53
N ASN A 50 -5.18 10.82 -14.62
CA ASN A 50 -4.30 11.94 -14.92
C ASN A 50 -2.86 11.53 -15.24
N GLU A 51 -2.57 10.22 -15.34
CA GLU A 51 -1.26 9.67 -15.75
C GLU A 51 -0.08 10.19 -14.92
N ARG A 52 -0.31 10.45 -13.63
CA ARG A 52 0.66 11.12 -12.75
C ARG A 52 0.62 10.58 -11.33
N ILE A 53 1.62 10.94 -10.53
CA ILE A 53 1.54 10.86 -9.07
C ILE A 53 1.31 12.25 -8.49
N VAL A 54 0.48 12.34 -7.46
CA VAL A 54 0.30 13.56 -6.66
C VAL A 54 1.15 13.48 -5.40
N ILE A 55 1.65 14.62 -4.93
CA ILE A 55 2.61 14.74 -3.83
C ILE A 55 2.17 15.89 -2.92
N LEU A 56 1.95 15.60 -1.64
CA LEU A 56 1.64 16.58 -0.60
C LEU A 56 2.59 16.41 0.60
N ASN A 57 2.87 17.52 1.28
CA ASN A 57 3.61 17.50 2.55
C ASN A 57 2.68 17.44 3.77
N SER A 58 1.39 17.72 3.58
CA SER A 58 0.33 17.66 4.59
C SER A 58 -1.00 17.50 3.88
N ILE A 59 -1.94 16.78 4.47
CA ILE A 59 -3.26 16.54 3.89
C ILE A 59 -4.04 17.85 3.69
N THR A 60 -3.81 18.88 4.49
CA THR A 60 -4.47 20.19 4.29
C THR A 60 -3.65 21.16 3.42
N GLY A 61 -2.50 20.73 2.92
CA GLY A 61 -1.58 21.57 2.15
C GLY A 61 -1.87 21.56 0.65
N PRO A 62 -1.19 22.43 -0.12
CA PRO A 62 -1.19 22.33 -1.57
C PRO A 62 -0.51 21.03 -2.01
N TYR A 63 -0.89 20.54 -3.19
CA TYR A 63 -0.23 19.41 -3.83
C TYR A 63 0.66 19.88 -5.00
N THR A 64 1.62 19.04 -5.36
CA THR A 64 2.34 19.07 -6.64
C THR A 64 2.18 17.73 -7.32
N SER A 65 2.44 17.61 -8.61
CA SER A 65 2.39 16.32 -9.30
C SER A 65 3.59 16.08 -10.21
N ARG A 66 3.80 14.81 -10.56
CA ARG A 66 4.80 14.36 -11.53
C ARG A 66 4.16 13.33 -12.46
N ASP A 67 4.14 13.63 -13.76
CA ASP A 67 3.79 12.71 -14.83
C ASP A 67 5.03 11.89 -15.25
N GLY A 68 4.88 11.07 -16.29
CA GLY A 68 5.97 10.26 -16.83
C GLY A 68 7.21 11.10 -17.17
N ASP A 69 7.02 12.19 -17.91
CA ASP A 69 8.11 13.10 -18.31
C ASP A 69 8.78 13.75 -17.09
N GLY A 70 8.00 14.20 -16.11
CA GLY A 70 8.48 14.78 -14.86
C GLY A 70 9.31 13.84 -13.98
N LEU A 71 9.15 12.52 -14.15
CA LEU A 71 9.97 11.48 -13.53
C LEU A 71 11.09 10.97 -14.45
N GLY A 72 11.15 11.43 -15.70
CA GLY A 72 12.16 11.04 -16.68
C GLY A 72 11.86 9.73 -17.41
N LEU A 73 10.60 9.32 -17.49
CA LEU A 73 10.17 8.22 -18.35
C LEU A 73 10.24 8.67 -19.82
N SER A 74 10.42 7.71 -20.73
CA SER A 74 10.33 7.95 -22.19
C SER A 74 8.93 7.70 -22.75
N SER A 75 7.95 7.47 -21.89
CA SER A 75 6.56 7.14 -22.23
C SER A 75 5.65 7.59 -21.09
N THR A 76 4.36 7.69 -21.35
CA THR A 76 3.34 7.89 -20.30
C THR A 76 3.36 6.75 -19.28
N MET A 77 2.74 7.01 -18.13
CA MET A 77 2.50 6.01 -17.09
C MET A 77 1.05 6.09 -16.65
N SER A 78 0.49 4.97 -16.23
CA SER A 78 -0.87 4.85 -15.73
C SER A 78 -0.77 4.20 -14.35
N PRO A 79 -0.36 4.98 -13.33
CA PRO A 79 0.00 4.44 -12.03
C PRO A 79 -1.27 3.98 -11.31
N TYR A 80 -1.30 2.71 -10.94
CA TYR A 80 -2.43 2.10 -10.26
C TYR A 80 -2.22 2.08 -8.75
N ASP A 81 -1.07 1.54 -8.33
CA ASP A 81 -0.67 1.39 -6.94
C ASP A 81 0.81 1.76 -6.76
N LEU A 82 1.22 2.05 -5.53
CA LEU A 82 2.61 2.30 -5.18
C LEU A 82 2.98 1.90 -3.75
N ASP A 83 4.24 1.52 -3.56
CA ASP A 83 4.85 1.28 -2.25
C ASP A 83 6.34 1.69 -2.22
N PHE A 84 6.98 1.64 -1.06
CA PHE A 84 8.29 2.24 -0.81
C PHE A 84 9.26 1.26 -0.17
N ASP A 85 10.52 1.30 -0.63
CA ASP A 85 11.57 0.58 0.09
C ASP A 85 12.16 1.37 1.26
N SER A 86 13.08 0.74 1.99
CA SER A 86 13.72 1.31 3.18
C SER A 86 14.54 2.57 2.91
N ARG A 87 14.80 2.92 1.65
CA ARG A 87 15.50 4.14 1.22
C ARG A 87 14.54 5.25 0.77
N GLY A 88 13.23 5.01 0.75
CA GLY A 88 12.24 5.97 0.26
C GLY A 88 12.19 6.05 -1.28
N ARG A 89 12.63 5.00 -1.97
CA ARG A 89 12.40 4.85 -3.42
C ARG A 89 10.99 4.29 -3.63
N ILE A 90 10.31 4.76 -4.66
CA ILE A 90 8.90 4.44 -4.95
C ILE A 90 8.87 3.31 -5.97
N TYR A 91 8.06 2.28 -5.76
CA TYR A 91 7.72 1.26 -6.73
C TYR A 91 6.29 1.50 -7.14
N ILE A 92 6.05 1.64 -8.44
CA ILE A 92 4.75 2.00 -9.02
C ILE A 92 4.29 0.82 -9.87
N ALA A 93 3.11 0.30 -9.58
CA ALA A 93 2.38 -0.59 -10.48
C ALA A 93 1.82 0.27 -11.63
N ASP A 94 2.44 0.19 -12.80
CA ASP A 94 2.01 0.93 -14.00
C ASP A 94 1.24 0.00 -14.93
N SER A 95 -0.02 0.34 -15.21
CA SER A 95 -0.93 -0.48 -16.01
C SER A 95 -0.44 -0.72 -17.44
N ASN A 96 0.60 0.00 -17.88
CA ASN A 96 1.41 -0.30 -19.07
C ASN A 96 2.36 -1.50 -18.89
N TYR A 97 1.90 -2.56 -18.23
CA TYR A 97 2.54 -3.88 -18.08
C TYR A 97 3.92 -3.89 -17.42
N ARG A 98 4.16 -3.00 -16.45
CA ARG A 98 5.47 -2.88 -15.79
C ARG A 98 5.37 -2.38 -14.35
N ILE A 99 6.35 -2.77 -13.53
CA ILE A 99 6.62 -2.04 -12.27
C ILE A 99 7.74 -1.04 -12.54
N ILE A 100 7.57 0.20 -12.12
CA ILE A 100 8.59 1.26 -12.22
C ILE A 100 9.10 1.58 -10.84
N ARG A 101 10.41 1.48 -10.62
CA ARG A 101 11.04 2.07 -9.45
C ARG A 101 11.58 3.47 -9.76
N VAL A 102 11.20 4.43 -8.95
CA VAL A 102 11.59 5.84 -8.99
C VAL A 102 12.47 6.15 -7.78
N ASP A 103 13.73 6.51 -8.02
CA ASP A 103 14.68 6.80 -6.94
C ASP A 103 14.58 8.26 -6.45
N SER A 104 14.00 9.14 -7.26
CA SER A 104 13.93 10.59 -7.03
C SER A 104 12.70 11.18 -7.71
N LEU A 105 11.95 12.01 -6.99
CA LEU A 105 10.81 12.79 -7.51
C LEU A 105 11.24 13.93 -8.46
N ASN A 106 12.54 14.18 -8.62
CA ASN A 106 13.07 15.04 -9.68
C ASN A 106 13.40 14.26 -10.97
N GLY A 107 13.17 12.94 -10.96
CA GLY A 107 13.38 12.05 -12.08
C GLY A 107 14.82 11.62 -12.31
N GLY A 108 15.04 10.92 -13.43
CA GLY A 108 16.36 10.63 -14.00
C GLY A 108 17.04 9.34 -13.54
N ASN A 109 16.47 8.62 -12.56
CA ASN A 109 16.97 7.33 -12.11
C ASN A 109 15.80 6.36 -11.92
N LEU A 110 15.56 5.55 -12.96
CA LEU A 110 14.45 4.61 -13.02
C LEU A 110 14.96 3.17 -13.16
N THR A 111 14.21 2.22 -12.61
CA THR A 111 14.41 0.78 -12.86
C THR A 111 13.08 0.15 -13.20
N TYR A 112 13.06 -0.67 -14.25
CA TYR A 112 11.83 -1.32 -14.72
C TYR A 112 11.87 -2.81 -14.39
N PHE A 113 10.73 -3.34 -13.96
CA PHE A 113 10.54 -4.76 -13.75
C PHE A 113 9.45 -5.25 -14.70
N SER A 114 9.76 -6.31 -15.44
CA SER A 114 8.81 -7.01 -16.29
C SER A 114 8.11 -8.12 -15.52
N LEU A 115 6.82 -8.33 -15.80
CA LEU A 115 6.03 -9.45 -15.30
C LEU A 115 6.07 -10.69 -16.23
N GLY A 116 6.87 -10.65 -17.30
CA GLY A 116 7.03 -11.77 -18.23
C GLY A 116 5.89 -11.93 -19.26
N GLY A 117 5.08 -10.90 -19.45
CA GLY A 117 3.97 -10.86 -20.42
C GLY A 117 3.21 -9.52 -20.35
N GLU A 118 2.12 -9.40 -21.11
CA GLU A 118 1.17 -8.27 -21.07
C GLU A 118 0.20 -8.42 -19.88
N TYR A 119 0.77 -8.48 -18.68
CA TYR A 119 0.00 -8.53 -17.44
C TYR A 119 -0.14 -7.14 -16.86
N THR A 120 -1.36 -6.65 -16.71
CA THR A 120 -1.63 -5.37 -16.04
C THR A 120 -1.34 -5.52 -14.55
N PRO A 121 -0.32 -4.84 -13.99
CA PRO A 121 -0.10 -4.87 -12.56
C PRO A 121 -1.26 -4.14 -11.85
N ILE A 122 -1.72 -4.73 -10.74
CA ILE A 122 -2.76 -4.15 -9.88
C ILE A 122 -2.12 -3.67 -8.58
N ALA A 123 -1.44 -4.55 -7.84
CA ALA A 123 -0.81 -4.16 -6.58
C ALA A 123 0.71 -4.34 -6.61
N VAL A 124 1.41 -3.52 -5.82
CA VAL A 124 2.84 -3.63 -5.56
C VAL A 124 3.10 -3.48 -4.05
N ALA A 125 3.83 -4.42 -3.46
CA ALA A 125 4.22 -4.36 -2.05
C ALA A 125 5.71 -4.62 -1.87
N VAL A 126 6.34 -3.91 -0.95
CA VAL A 126 7.79 -3.93 -0.73
C VAL A 126 8.11 -4.39 0.68
N ASP A 127 8.68 -5.59 0.78
CA ASP A 127 9.25 -6.09 2.02
C ASP A 127 10.59 -5.39 2.28
N ARG A 128 10.50 -4.33 3.08
CA ARG A 128 11.62 -3.49 3.49
C ARG A 128 12.64 -4.22 4.37
N ASN A 129 12.23 -5.31 5.04
CA ASN A 129 13.12 -6.08 5.91
C ASN A 129 13.94 -7.08 5.09
N ASN A 130 13.31 -7.74 4.12
CA ASN A 130 13.94 -8.77 3.31
C ASN A 130 14.44 -8.27 1.94
N ASN A 131 14.19 -7.00 1.61
CA ASN A 131 14.52 -6.37 0.31
C ASN A 131 13.87 -7.11 -0.88
N ILE A 132 12.58 -7.41 -0.76
CA ILE A 132 11.80 -8.08 -1.79
C ILE A 132 10.72 -7.11 -2.28
N VAL A 133 10.50 -7.08 -3.58
CA VAL A 133 9.32 -6.47 -4.20
C VAL A 133 8.39 -7.58 -4.64
N TYR A 134 7.11 -7.41 -4.34
CA TYR A 134 6.00 -8.24 -4.79
C TYR A 134 5.14 -7.43 -5.75
N ALA A 135 4.55 -8.13 -6.71
CA ALA A 135 3.59 -7.54 -7.64
C ALA A 135 2.47 -8.53 -7.89
N SER A 136 1.28 -8.03 -8.20
CA SER A 136 0.16 -8.84 -8.69
C SER A 136 -0.40 -8.31 -9.99
N SER A 137 -1.12 -9.18 -10.68
CA SER A 137 -2.16 -8.81 -11.62
C SER A 137 -3.48 -9.37 -11.08
N TYR A 138 -4.53 -9.34 -11.88
CA TYR A 138 -5.83 -9.89 -11.52
C TYR A 138 -5.81 -11.32 -10.96
N SER A 139 -4.86 -12.16 -11.39
CA SER A 139 -4.80 -13.59 -11.01
C SER A 139 -3.41 -14.15 -10.79
N GLN A 140 -2.37 -13.32 -10.87
CA GLN A 140 -0.98 -13.77 -10.83
C GLN A 140 -0.23 -13.01 -9.74
N LEU A 141 0.79 -13.66 -9.18
CA LEU A 141 1.70 -13.09 -8.20
C LEU A 141 3.14 -13.21 -8.68
N TRP A 142 3.96 -12.23 -8.34
CA TRP A 142 5.39 -12.25 -8.58
C TRP A 142 6.16 -11.77 -7.36
N LYS A 143 7.41 -12.23 -7.24
CA LYS A 143 8.39 -11.68 -6.30
C LYS A 143 9.77 -11.54 -6.93
N GLY A 144 10.58 -10.62 -6.42
CA GLY A 144 11.99 -10.50 -6.80
C GLY A 144 12.75 -9.51 -5.92
N PRO A 145 14.08 -9.41 -6.08
CA PRO A 145 14.88 -8.45 -5.33
C PRO A 145 14.62 -7.01 -5.82
N LEU A 146 14.84 -6.02 -4.95
CA LEU A 146 14.65 -4.57 -5.23
C LEU A 146 15.42 -4.00 -6.46
N ASN A 147 16.36 -4.74 -7.04
CA ASN A 147 17.15 -4.33 -8.21
C ASN A 147 17.38 -5.49 -9.20
N GLY A 148 16.46 -6.45 -9.29
CA GLY A 148 16.60 -7.58 -10.20
C GLY A 148 15.29 -7.98 -10.86
N SER A 149 15.23 -9.19 -11.39
CA SER A 149 14.06 -9.68 -12.11
C SER A 149 13.01 -10.27 -11.16
N LEU A 150 11.75 -10.13 -11.55
CA LEU A 150 10.63 -10.78 -10.90
C LEU A 150 10.47 -12.21 -11.41
N SER A 151 10.05 -13.11 -10.51
CA SER A 151 9.69 -14.50 -10.79
C SER A 151 8.25 -14.75 -10.33
N SER A 152 7.49 -15.51 -11.12
CA SER A 152 6.10 -15.85 -10.80
C SER A 152 6.02 -16.75 -9.56
N LEU A 153 4.95 -16.58 -8.79
CA LEU A 153 4.54 -17.43 -7.69
C LEU A 153 3.23 -18.14 -8.06
N ASP A 154 3.02 -19.34 -7.53
CA ASP A 154 1.70 -19.97 -7.55
C ASP A 154 0.74 -19.18 -6.64
N PRO A 155 -0.34 -18.59 -7.17
CA PRO A 155 -1.28 -17.82 -6.37
C PRO A 155 -2.12 -18.68 -5.41
N ASP A 156 -2.02 -20.02 -5.43
CA ASP A 156 -2.84 -20.92 -4.61
C ASP A 156 -4.33 -20.61 -4.76
N SER A 157 -4.82 -20.64 -6.00
CA SER A 157 -6.21 -20.33 -6.35
C SER A 157 -6.69 -18.92 -5.99
N LEU A 158 -5.83 -18.00 -5.51
CA LEU A 158 -6.17 -16.59 -5.40
C LEU A 158 -6.45 -16.00 -6.78
N TYR A 159 -7.50 -15.21 -6.86
CA TYR A 159 -8.00 -14.58 -8.07
C TYR A 159 -8.71 -13.28 -7.70
N SER A 160 -9.04 -12.43 -8.67
CA SER A 160 -9.59 -11.09 -8.42
C SER A 160 -8.77 -10.35 -7.37
N ILE A 161 -7.45 -10.33 -7.53
CA ILE A 161 -6.58 -9.62 -6.58
C ILE A 161 -6.83 -8.13 -6.78
N TYR A 162 -7.24 -7.44 -5.71
CA TYR A 162 -7.53 -6.01 -5.71
C TYR A 162 -6.41 -5.19 -5.06
N GLY A 163 -5.81 -5.71 -3.98
CA GLY A 163 -4.76 -5.03 -3.23
C GLY A 163 -3.89 -6.00 -2.44
N MET A 164 -2.68 -5.58 -2.08
CA MET A 164 -1.80 -6.37 -1.23
C MET A 164 -0.87 -5.50 -0.39
N ASP A 165 -0.50 -5.99 0.79
CA ASP A 165 0.63 -5.45 1.55
C ASP A 165 1.37 -6.58 2.30
N VAL A 166 2.59 -6.30 2.73
CA VAL A 166 3.48 -7.27 3.37
C VAL A 166 3.61 -7.00 4.87
N GLY A 167 3.42 -8.06 5.66
CA GLY A 167 3.61 -8.00 7.10
C GLY A 167 5.07 -8.02 7.52
N SER A 168 5.33 -7.61 8.77
CA SER A 168 6.65 -7.73 9.37
C SER A 168 7.11 -9.18 9.55
N ASP A 169 6.19 -10.14 9.41
CA ASP A 169 6.46 -11.58 9.38
C ASP A 169 6.87 -12.09 7.98
N GLY A 170 6.93 -11.22 6.97
CA GLY A 170 7.31 -11.57 5.59
C GLY A 170 6.19 -12.23 4.78
N MET A 171 4.96 -12.23 5.32
CA MET A 171 3.78 -12.81 4.69
C MET A 171 3.02 -11.74 3.91
N LEU A 172 2.39 -12.13 2.81
CA LEU A 172 1.51 -11.23 2.07
C LEU A 172 0.10 -11.28 2.67
N TYR A 173 -0.53 -10.12 2.76
CA TYR A 173 -1.94 -9.96 3.06
C TYR A 173 -2.59 -9.44 1.80
N ILE A 174 -3.50 -10.22 1.23
CA ILE A 174 -4.04 -10.01 -0.11
C ILE A 174 -5.55 -9.83 -0.01
N ALA A 175 -6.05 -8.70 -0.50
CA ALA A 175 -7.46 -8.49 -0.76
C ALA A 175 -7.83 -9.13 -2.10
N GLY A 176 -8.82 -10.02 -2.11
CA GLY A 176 -9.27 -10.67 -3.33
C GLY A 176 -10.26 -11.79 -3.09
N ALA A 177 -10.30 -12.74 -4.04
CA ALA A 177 -11.21 -13.87 -4.00
C ALA A 177 -10.51 -15.23 -4.21
N ARG A 178 -11.21 -16.32 -3.91
CA ARG A 178 -10.82 -17.67 -4.32
C ARG A 178 -11.49 -18.05 -5.63
N SER A 179 -10.72 -18.50 -6.61
CA SER A 179 -11.24 -19.05 -7.87
C SER A 179 -12.06 -20.34 -7.71
N THR A 180 -11.95 -21.02 -6.56
CA THR A 180 -12.65 -22.29 -6.29
C THR A 180 -14.12 -22.13 -5.93
N ASP A 181 -14.48 -21.02 -5.26
CA ASP A 181 -15.82 -20.80 -4.72
C ASP A 181 -16.26 -19.32 -4.73
N SER A 182 -15.44 -18.43 -5.32
CA SER A 182 -15.66 -16.99 -5.37
C SER A 182 -15.73 -16.31 -4.01
N THR A 183 -15.25 -16.94 -2.94
CA THR A 183 -15.22 -16.32 -1.61
C THR A 183 -14.29 -15.12 -1.61
N GLU A 184 -14.82 -13.93 -1.34
CA GLU A 184 -14.06 -12.70 -1.17
C GLU A 184 -13.56 -12.55 0.27
N GLY A 185 -12.46 -11.83 0.44
CA GLY A 185 -11.95 -11.46 1.74
C GLY A 185 -10.47 -11.13 1.71
N ILE A 186 -9.82 -11.34 2.86
CA ILE A 186 -8.40 -11.07 3.05
C ILE A 186 -7.70 -12.38 3.30
N TYR A 187 -6.67 -12.66 2.52
CA TYR A 187 -5.92 -13.90 2.56
C TYR A 187 -4.49 -13.63 3.03
N LYS A 188 -4.06 -14.34 4.07
CA LYS A 188 -2.66 -14.40 4.47
C LYS A 188 -1.98 -15.48 3.64
N TYR A 189 -1.05 -15.06 2.79
CA TYR A 189 -0.33 -15.90 1.84
C TYR A 189 1.14 -16.00 2.22
N ASP A 190 1.66 -17.23 2.21
CA ASP A 190 3.06 -17.53 2.42
C ASP A 190 3.80 -17.51 1.07
N PRO A 191 4.67 -16.51 0.79
CA PRO A 191 5.40 -16.46 -0.48
C PRO A 191 6.58 -17.45 -0.56
N THR A 192 6.92 -18.13 0.52
CA THR A 192 7.94 -19.19 0.56
C THR A 192 7.30 -20.53 0.26
N GLU A 193 6.20 -20.85 0.94
CA GLU A 193 5.46 -22.10 0.74
C GLU A 193 4.48 -22.04 -0.45
N GLN A 194 4.23 -20.84 -0.98
CA GLN A 194 3.33 -20.53 -2.09
C GLN A 194 1.90 -21.01 -1.86
N ARG A 195 1.37 -20.69 -0.67
CA ARG A 195 0.01 -21.08 -0.27
C ARG A 195 -0.64 -20.09 0.66
N VAL A 196 -1.96 -20.05 0.64
CA VAL A 196 -2.76 -19.37 1.67
C VAL A 196 -2.69 -20.16 2.97
N VAL A 197 -2.34 -19.48 4.07
CA VAL A 197 -2.17 -20.09 5.41
C VAL A 197 -3.14 -19.53 6.45
N GLY A 198 -3.88 -18.49 6.11
CA GLY A 198 -4.90 -17.87 6.96
C GLY A 198 -5.81 -17.00 6.11
N GLN A 199 -7.01 -16.72 6.60
CA GLN A 199 -7.97 -15.87 5.90
C GLN A 199 -8.94 -15.20 6.87
N TYR A 200 -9.46 -14.05 6.47
CA TYR A 200 -10.64 -13.42 7.04
C TYR A 200 -11.69 -13.30 5.93
N THR A 201 -12.63 -14.24 5.96
CA THR A 201 -13.74 -14.37 5.01
C THR A 201 -14.99 -14.49 5.88
N SER A 202 -15.68 -13.39 6.18
CA SER A 202 -16.95 -13.52 6.89
C SER A 202 -17.99 -13.90 5.86
N GLY A 203 -18.69 -15.02 6.07
CA GLY A 203 -19.75 -15.52 5.19
C GLY A 203 -20.99 -14.61 5.17
N GLY A 204 -20.84 -13.33 4.85
CA GLY A 204 -21.91 -12.34 4.73
C GLY A 204 -21.63 -10.95 5.33
N ASP A 205 -20.54 -10.72 6.09
CA ASP A 205 -20.29 -9.42 6.77
C ASP A 205 -19.19 -8.56 6.10
N VAL A 206 -18.52 -9.10 5.09
CA VAL A 206 -17.47 -8.45 4.31
C VAL A 206 -17.90 -8.53 2.86
N GLY A 207 -17.91 -7.38 2.18
CA GLY A 207 -18.16 -7.33 0.75
C GLY A 207 -16.83 -7.46 0.02
N THR A 208 -16.75 -6.76 -1.11
CA THR A 208 -15.50 -6.71 -1.85
C THR A 208 -14.51 -5.80 -1.11
N ILE A 209 -13.37 -6.38 -0.70
CA ILE A 209 -12.26 -5.64 -0.12
C ILE A 209 -11.39 -5.13 -1.26
N TYR A 210 -11.21 -3.81 -1.37
CA TYR A 210 -10.47 -3.23 -2.50
C TYR A 210 -8.97 -3.15 -2.22
N ASP A 211 -8.59 -2.86 -0.97
CA ASP A 211 -7.18 -2.78 -0.62
C ASP A 211 -6.94 -3.03 0.87
N VAL A 212 -5.69 -3.37 1.19
CA VAL A 212 -5.19 -3.63 2.53
C VAL A 212 -3.89 -2.88 2.82
N GLN A 213 -3.74 -2.36 4.03
CA GLN A 213 -2.48 -1.84 4.52
C GLN A 213 -2.14 -2.46 5.89
N VAL A 214 -0.94 -2.99 6.02
CA VAL A 214 -0.42 -3.60 7.23
C VAL A 214 0.32 -2.57 8.07
N LYS A 215 -0.14 -2.43 9.31
CA LYS A 215 0.55 -1.68 10.37
C LYS A 215 0.58 -2.55 11.61
N PHE A 216 1.61 -3.39 11.69
CA PHE A 216 1.73 -4.41 12.71
C PHE A 216 1.43 -3.87 14.13
N PRO A 217 0.57 -4.55 14.92
CA PRO A 217 0.00 -5.89 14.70
C PRO A 217 -1.33 -5.92 13.91
N PHE A 218 -1.70 -4.82 13.27
CA PHE A 218 -2.98 -4.70 12.58
C PHE A 218 -2.86 -4.75 11.06
N ILE A 219 -3.95 -5.18 10.42
CA ILE A 219 -4.23 -5.02 9.00
C ILE A 219 -5.45 -4.09 8.92
N PHE A 220 -5.36 -3.08 8.08
CA PHE A 220 -6.47 -2.22 7.73
C PHE A 220 -6.99 -2.62 6.35
N ALA A 221 -8.30 -2.63 6.16
CA ALA A 221 -8.90 -3.06 4.90
C ALA A 221 -10.03 -2.12 4.49
N LEU A 222 -10.06 -1.73 3.22
CA LEU A 222 -11.13 -0.92 2.64
C LEU A 222 -12.25 -1.84 2.17
N ASN A 223 -13.45 -1.62 2.70
CA ASN A 223 -14.65 -2.42 2.43
C ASN A 223 -15.78 -1.48 2.00
N PRO A 224 -15.65 -0.79 0.84
CA PRO A 224 -16.57 0.26 0.41
C PRO A 224 -18.01 -0.24 0.17
N SER A 225 -18.15 -1.52 -0.19
CA SER A 225 -19.44 -2.14 -0.56
C SER A 225 -19.77 -3.35 0.33
N PRO A 226 -20.01 -3.19 1.64
CA PRO A 226 -20.35 -4.32 2.50
C PRO A 226 -21.72 -4.93 2.14
N PRO A 227 -21.97 -6.20 2.47
CA PRO A 227 -23.10 -6.96 1.92
C PRO A 227 -24.47 -6.52 2.48
N SER A 228 -24.48 -5.76 3.58
CA SER A 228 -25.68 -5.15 4.14
C SER A 228 -25.44 -3.67 4.43
N GLU A 229 -26.31 -2.79 3.95
CA GLU A 229 -26.28 -1.35 4.28
C GLU A 229 -26.36 -1.08 5.80
N ASN A 230 -26.92 -2.02 6.57
CA ASN A 230 -26.99 -1.93 8.03
C ASN A 230 -25.63 -2.16 8.71
N GLN A 231 -24.66 -2.76 8.00
CA GLN A 231 -23.28 -2.96 8.44
C GLN A 231 -22.41 -1.94 7.71
N ASN A 232 -22.33 -0.73 8.25
CA ASN A 232 -21.58 0.38 7.64
C ASN A 232 -20.05 0.26 7.89
N TYR A 233 -19.47 -0.94 7.73
CA TYR A 233 -18.07 -1.23 8.06
C TYR A 233 -17.16 -0.90 6.88
N ARG A 234 -17.04 0.38 6.53
CA ARG A 234 -16.31 0.84 5.33
C ARG A 234 -14.80 0.69 5.42
N ILE A 235 -14.30 0.64 6.64
CA ILE A 235 -12.91 0.30 6.92
C ILE A 235 -12.86 -0.67 8.09
N LEU A 236 -12.06 -1.71 7.95
CA LEU A 236 -11.86 -2.74 8.97
C LEU A 236 -10.48 -2.56 9.60
N GLN A 237 -10.41 -2.80 10.91
CA GLN A 237 -9.17 -3.01 11.63
C GLN A 237 -9.16 -4.46 12.12
N LEU A 238 -8.24 -5.23 11.57
CA LEU A 238 -8.07 -6.65 11.83
C LEU A 238 -6.77 -6.85 12.60
N GLN A 239 -6.76 -7.79 13.55
CA GLN A 239 -5.56 -8.16 14.28
C GLN A 239 -5.03 -9.49 13.77
N ILE A 240 -3.70 -9.55 13.59
CA ILE A 240 -3.01 -10.80 13.28
C ILE A 240 -2.85 -11.57 14.58
N GLY A 241 -3.55 -12.69 14.69
CA GLY A 241 -3.54 -13.56 15.86
C GLY A 241 -2.46 -14.65 15.79
N GLN A 242 -2.48 -15.51 16.81
CA GLN A 242 -1.65 -16.72 16.82
C GLN A 242 -2.16 -17.72 15.78
N ASN A 243 -1.27 -18.60 15.29
CA ASN A 243 -1.63 -19.67 14.34
C ASN A 243 -2.30 -19.16 13.05
N ASN A 244 -1.89 -17.99 12.54
CA ASN A 244 -2.39 -17.38 11.32
C ASN A 244 -3.88 -16.97 11.33
N THR A 245 -4.50 -16.80 12.50
CA THR A 245 -5.85 -16.20 12.56
C THR A 245 -5.80 -14.71 12.22
N ILE A 246 -6.88 -14.23 11.63
CA ILE A 246 -7.13 -12.82 11.35
C ILE A 246 -8.48 -12.52 11.96
N ASP A 247 -8.52 -11.61 12.94
CA ASP A 247 -9.71 -11.36 13.75
C ASP A 247 -10.12 -9.88 13.65
N LEU A 248 -11.41 -9.59 13.49
CA LEU A 248 -11.92 -8.21 13.51
C LEU A 248 -11.88 -7.64 14.93
N VAL A 249 -11.16 -6.53 15.09
CA VAL A 249 -10.98 -5.86 16.39
C VAL A 249 -11.50 -4.43 16.39
N GLY A 250 -11.77 -3.86 15.22
CA GLY A 250 -12.39 -2.56 15.07
C GLY A 250 -12.92 -2.36 13.65
N HIS A 251 -13.82 -1.40 13.49
CA HIS A 251 -14.32 -0.98 12.19
C HIS A 251 -14.70 0.50 12.25
N GLY A 252 -14.63 1.17 11.11
CA GLY A 252 -15.07 2.56 10.95
C GLY A 252 -16.39 2.67 10.22
N LEU A 253 -17.15 3.71 10.61
CA LEU A 253 -18.41 4.12 9.98
C LEU A 253 -18.15 5.32 9.06
N ASP A 254 -19.13 5.65 8.21
CA ASP A 254 -19.22 6.95 7.54
C ASP A 254 -19.26 8.08 8.60
N THR A 255 -18.21 8.90 8.63
CA THR A 255 -18.04 9.99 9.62
C THR A 255 -18.59 11.33 9.14
N GLY A 256 -19.11 11.41 7.90
CA GLY A 256 -19.45 12.65 7.22
C GLY A 256 -18.22 13.43 6.68
N ILE A 257 -17.00 12.96 6.92
CA ILE A 257 -15.75 13.45 6.33
C ILE A 257 -15.27 12.38 5.34
N GLY A 258 -15.82 12.41 4.13
CA GLY A 258 -15.67 11.33 3.15
C GLY A 258 -16.53 10.12 3.52
N THR A 259 -17.14 9.50 2.50
CA THR A 259 -18.11 8.42 2.73
C THR A 259 -17.45 7.06 2.87
N LEU A 260 -16.22 6.93 2.32
CA LEU A 260 -15.52 5.69 2.07
C LEU A 260 -16.30 4.68 1.22
N ASN A 261 -17.37 5.12 0.54
CA ASN A 261 -18.15 4.26 -0.37
C ASN A 261 -17.40 3.96 -1.66
N ASN A 262 -16.37 4.74 -1.98
CA ASN A 262 -15.54 4.58 -3.18
C ASN A 262 -14.05 4.58 -2.81
N ALA A 263 -13.75 4.14 -1.58
CA ALA A 263 -12.39 4.04 -1.09
C ALA A 263 -11.70 2.85 -1.74
N GLY A 264 -10.75 3.14 -2.63
CA GLY A 264 -10.10 2.15 -3.47
C GLY A 264 -8.74 1.70 -2.97
N HIS A 265 -7.94 2.63 -2.44
CA HIS A 265 -6.53 2.36 -2.14
C HIS A 265 -6.08 3.03 -0.85
N PHE A 266 -5.22 2.34 -0.11
CA PHE A 266 -4.30 2.97 0.84
C PHE A 266 -3.07 3.45 0.09
N THR A 267 -2.42 4.48 0.63
CA THR A 267 -1.15 4.93 0.05
C THR A 267 -0.30 5.66 1.09
N ALA A 268 0.98 5.91 0.75
CA ALA A 268 1.98 6.51 1.63
C ALA A 268 2.25 5.75 2.95
N ILE A 269 3.41 6.03 3.56
CA ILE A 269 3.77 5.54 4.90
C ILE A 269 3.67 6.70 5.88
N ILE A 270 2.67 6.65 6.75
CA ILE A 270 2.37 7.71 7.70
C ILE A 270 2.24 7.10 9.10
N ASN A 271 3.07 7.46 10.07
CA ASN A 271 2.97 6.80 11.39
C ASN A 271 1.72 7.18 12.17
N SER A 272 1.22 8.40 11.96
CA SER A 272 0.08 8.93 12.70
C SER A 272 -1.27 8.44 12.19
N GLY A 273 -1.33 7.63 11.13
CA GLY A 273 -2.61 7.25 10.56
C GLY A 273 -2.50 6.52 9.22
N LEU A 274 -3.59 6.58 8.47
CA LEU A 274 -3.75 6.00 7.14
C LEU A 274 -4.12 7.12 6.16
N LEU A 275 -3.68 6.99 4.91
CA LEU A 275 -4.12 7.84 3.82
C LEU A 275 -4.86 6.97 2.81
N ILE A 276 -6.06 7.39 2.49
CA ILE A 276 -7.01 6.65 1.69
C ILE A 276 -7.35 7.48 0.46
N MET A 277 -7.42 6.84 -0.69
CA MET A 277 -7.90 7.42 -1.93
C MET A 277 -9.35 7.02 -2.16
N GLU A 278 -10.22 8.01 -2.32
CA GLU A 278 -11.62 7.81 -2.68
C GLU A 278 -11.82 8.28 -4.13
N SER A 279 -12.19 7.37 -5.03
CA SER A 279 -12.35 7.62 -6.48
C SER A 279 -13.58 8.45 -6.84
N TYR A 280 -14.54 8.55 -5.92
CA TYR A 280 -15.64 9.49 -6.04
C TYR A 280 -15.96 10.10 -4.66
N PRO A 281 -15.74 11.40 -4.46
CA PRO A 281 -15.62 12.46 -5.47
C PRO A 281 -14.16 12.82 -5.89
N ASN A 282 -13.23 11.86 -5.94
CA ASN A 282 -11.79 12.08 -6.17
C ASN A 282 -11.12 12.91 -5.06
N GLN A 283 -10.91 12.28 -3.92
CA GLN A 283 -10.33 12.92 -2.75
C GLN A 283 -9.40 12.02 -1.96
N LEU A 284 -8.46 12.65 -1.27
CA LEU A 284 -7.60 12.00 -0.29
C LEU A 284 -8.19 12.19 1.10
N ILE A 285 -8.24 11.11 1.87
CA ILE A 285 -8.74 11.10 3.23
C ILE A 285 -7.62 10.62 4.14
N PHE A 286 -7.17 11.47 5.05
CA PHE A 286 -6.30 11.05 6.14
C PHE A 286 -7.17 10.68 7.35
N ILE A 287 -6.86 9.55 7.98
CA ILE A 287 -7.53 9.11 9.21
C ILE A 287 -6.49 8.72 10.26
N GLN A 288 -6.66 9.14 11.51
CA GLN A 288 -5.76 8.72 12.60
C GLN A 288 -6.08 7.31 13.09
N ASP A 289 -7.37 6.99 13.15
CA ASP A 289 -7.89 5.67 13.49
C ASP A 289 -9.21 5.39 12.76
N VAL A 290 -9.68 4.14 12.85
CA VAL A 290 -10.94 3.72 12.24
C VAL A 290 -12.18 4.30 12.94
N ASN A 291 -12.07 4.87 14.14
CA ASN A 291 -13.21 5.34 14.93
C ASN A 291 -13.62 6.79 14.62
N GLY A 292 -13.01 7.43 13.63
CA GLY A 292 -13.32 8.82 13.25
C GLY A 292 -12.36 9.86 13.83
N THR A 293 -11.35 9.48 14.62
CA THR A 293 -10.43 10.46 15.21
C THR A 293 -9.52 11.05 14.15
N GLY A 294 -9.39 12.39 14.11
CA GLY A 294 -8.39 13.07 13.29
C GLY A 294 -8.61 12.96 11.78
N TRP A 295 -9.85 12.68 11.34
CA TRP A 295 -10.17 12.57 9.91
C TRP A 295 -10.06 13.93 9.21
N GLN A 296 -9.40 13.95 8.06
CA GLN A 296 -9.16 15.15 7.25
C GLN A 296 -9.28 14.80 5.77
N VAL A 297 -9.81 15.71 4.96
CA VAL A 297 -10.01 15.52 3.51
C VAL A 297 -9.23 16.56 2.71
N ASN A 298 -8.65 16.13 1.60
CA ASN A 298 -8.17 16.97 0.53
C ASN A 298 -8.86 16.57 -0.77
N THR A 299 -9.62 17.48 -1.37
CA THR A 299 -10.34 17.24 -2.63
C THR A 299 -9.48 17.50 -3.87
N GLY A 300 -8.19 17.82 -3.71
CA GLY A 300 -7.32 18.23 -4.82
C GLY A 300 -7.80 19.49 -5.53
N SER A 301 -8.66 20.30 -4.89
CA SER A 301 -9.44 21.36 -5.55
C SER A 301 -10.27 20.90 -6.76
N GLY A 302 -10.66 19.61 -6.79
CA GLY A 302 -11.38 18.97 -7.88
C GLY A 302 -10.50 18.50 -9.05
N GLU A 303 -9.18 18.50 -8.89
CA GLU A 303 -8.22 18.15 -9.96
C GLU A 303 -7.70 16.70 -9.88
N PHE A 304 -8.07 15.93 -8.86
CA PHE A 304 -7.73 14.51 -8.77
C PHE A 304 -8.68 13.69 -9.65
N ASP A 305 -8.17 12.57 -10.17
CA ASP A 305 -8.92 11.61 -10.97
C ASP A 305 -8.36 10.18 -10.71
N PHE A 306 -8.73 9.66 -9.54
CA PHE A 306 -8.32 8.34 -9.06
C PHE A 306 -9.19 7.26 -9.72
N TYR A 307 -8.58 6.11 -9.99
CA TYR A 307 -9.27 4.95 -10.55
C TYR A 307 -9.56 3.89 -9.47
N ASP A 308 -10.65 3.15 -9.65
CA ASP A 308 -11.05 2.02 -8.80
C ASP A 308 -11.50 0.86 -9.71
N TYR A 309 -10.95 -0.35 -9.52
CA TYR A 309 -11.29 -1.52 -10.37
C TYR A 309 -12.72 -2.02 -10.15
N ALA A 310 -13.36 -1.63 -9.05
CA ALA A 310 -14.55 -2.31 -8.62
C ALA A 310 -15.82 -2.00 -9.41
N GLU A 311 -15.79 -0.98 -10.28
CA GLU A 311 -16.94 -0.63 -11.12
C GLU A 311 -16.91 -1.22 -12.54
N GLY A 312 -15.92 -2.04 -12.92
CA GLY A 312 -16.06 -2.76 -14.20
C GLY A 312 -14.82 -3.46 -14.76
N GLY A 313 -14.89 -4.79 -14.76
CA GLY A 313 -14.37 -5.66 -15.81
C GLY A 313 -15.52 -6.44 -16.45
#